data_AF-A0A4Q3BYJ8-F1
#
_entry.id   AF-A0A4Q3BYJ8-F1
#
_cell.length_a   1.000
_cell.length_b   1.000
_cell.length_c   1.000
_cell.angle_alpha   90.00
_cell.angle_beta   90.00
_cell.angle_gamma   90.00
#
_symmetry.space_group_name_H-M   'P 1'
#
loop_
_entity.id
_entity.type
_entity.pdbx_description
1 polymer ?
#
loop_
_entity_poly.entity_id
_entity_poly.type
_entity_poly.pdbx_seq_one_letter_code
_entity_poly.pdbx_strand_id
1 'polypeptide(L)'
;EVTYPDTYELRKGDRLFDLINRAGGVTRNTYLPRAYIFRGAGDSTNLRSDRLEVDLSGISDNELTDASNIVLQTNDVVQLFSQNEFGEQQFVEIFGEVRKEQKVTKYGGMTLEDLLYLSGGIKPSAEYGRLEISSVVDIDSARKSLKPTRTVVRSYAIQPNLQLDSAAAKIMLRPYDQIFVRKNPTFELQQNVEFKGMVRYPGLYPRLSKYERISSYLERAGGVKENANLAGAVLYRNKTEFFREKVVEKPKLDSFGIPILDSLSEMAKVVDEPVTIDLYKAMKHKNSKHDIVLQENDVVFIPEINPFVTIRGRVQSPLKIAYDKEHSNLMYYIDKAGGFGIKPWRRRVFVTYANGKSRRTKSFMFLRFYPKVEEGAIVTVPQRPETQDAGEIIKTVLVGSIPIILTGIIFKYIN
;
A
#
# COMPACT_ATOMS: atom_id res chain seq x y z
N GLU A 1 -27.14 33.95 -20.56
CA GLU A 1 -28.20 33.02 -20.11
C GLU A 1 -29.50 33.83 -19.91
N VAL A 2 -30.67 33.20 -19.89
CA VAL A 2 -31.97 33.87 -19.61
C VAL A 2 -32.62 33.23 -18.40
N THR A 3 -33.54 33.94 -17.76
CA THR A 3 -34.24 33.45 -16.56
C THR A 3 -35.04 32.18 -16.84
N TYR A 4 -35.70 32.10 -18.00
CA TYR A 4 -36.53 30.96 -18.41
C TYR A 4 -36.11 30.48 -19.81
N PRO A 5 -35.10 29.62 -19.94
CA PRO A 5 -34.73 29.05 -21.24
C PRO A 5 -35.78 28.01 -21.67
N ASP A 6 -36.50 28.29 -22.75
CA ASP A 6 -37.50 27.38 -23.31
C ASP A 6 -37.80 27.73 -24.78
N THR A 7 -38.70 26.98 -25.41
CA THR A 7 -39.26 27.28 -26.73
C THR A 7 -40.43 28.25 -26.59
N TYR A 8 -40.38 29.35 -27.33
CA TYR A 8 -41.41 30.39 -27.30
C TYR A 8 -42.13 30.48 -28.64
N GLU A 9 -43.44 30.70 -28.58
CA GLU A 9 -44.23 30.98 -29.78
C GLU A 9 -43.83 32.33 -30.39
N LEU A 10 -43.47 32.30 -31.67
CA LEU A 10 -43.08 33.47 -32.44
C LEU A 10 -44.32 34.19 -32.99
N ARG A 11 -44.47 35.47 -32.68
CA ARG A 11 -45.51 36.35 -33.23
C ARG A 11 -44.96 37.10 -34.44
N LYS A 12 -45.86 37.53 -35.31
CA LYS A 12 -45.50 38.23 -36.55
C LYS A 12 -44.77 39.54 -36.22
N GLY A 13 -43.51 39.63 -36.63
CA GLY A 13 -42.65 40.80 -36.42
C GLY A 13 -41.83 40.80 -35.13
N ASP A 14 -41.87 39.71 -34.36
CA ASP A 14 -41.08 39.56 -33.14
C ASP A 14 -39.57 39.71 -33.40
N ARG A 15 -38.91 40.42 -32.49
CA ARG A 15 -37.45 40.60 -32.52
C ARG A 15 -36.78 39.89 -31.35
N LEU A 16 -35.45 39.85 -31.42
CA LEU A 16 -34.60 39.20 -30.43
C LEU A 16 -34.89 39.69 -29.00
N PHE A 17 -35.05 40.98 -28.78
CA PHE A 17 -35.28 41.52 -27.44
C PHE A 17 -36.68 41.17 -26.91
N ASP A 18 -37.70 41.09 -27.78
CA ASP A 18 -39.06 40.65 -27.39
C ASP A 18 -39.05 39.20 -26.91
N LEU A 19 -38.27 38.35 -27.56
CA LEU A 19 -38.06 36.97 -27.13
C LEU A 19 -37.33 36.91 -25.79
N ILE A 20 -36.21 37.63 -25.63
CA ILE A 20 -35.44 37.64 -24.38
C ILE A 20 -36.29 38.16 -23.21
N ASN A 21 -37.10 39.19 -23.42
CA ASN A 21 -38.01 39.73 -22.41
C ASN A 21 -39.09 38.71 -22.01
N ARG A 22 -39.69 37.99 -22.97
CA ARG A 22 -40.62 36.88 -22.68
C ARG A 22 -39.95 35.73 -21.94
N ALA A 23 -38.66 35.50 -22.20
CA ALA A 23 -37.85 34.55 -21.45
C ALA A 23 -37.45 35.03 -20.04
N GLY A 24 -38.06 36.10 -19.55
CA GLY A 24 -37.79 36.66 -18.22
C GLY A 24 -36.51 37.50 -18.16
N GLY A 25 -35.99 37.93 -19.30
CA GLY A 25 -34.81 38.78 -19.42
C GLY A 25 -33.48 38.02 -19.27
N VAL A 26 -32.38 38.74 -19.51
CA VAL A 26 -31.02 38.27 -19.23
C VAL A 26 -30.78 38.21 -17.72
N THR A 27 -30.04 37.19 -17.25
CA THR A 27 -29.62 37.14 -15.84
C THR A 27 -28.37 38.01 -15.60
N ARG A 28 -28.04 38.24 -14.32
CA ARG A 28 -26.80 38.95 -13.91
C ARG A 28 -25.51 38.30 -14.39
N ASN A 29 -25.54 36.99 -14.68
CA ASN A 29 -24.37 36.24 -15.12
C ASN A 29 -24.32 36.10 -16.65
N THR A 30 -25.15 36.81 -17.40
CA THR A 30 -25.16 36.70 -18.87
C THR A 30 -23.94 37.36 -19.49
N TYR A 31 -23.31 36.68 -20.44
CA TYR A 31 -22.26 37.27 -21.25
C TYR A 31 -22.88 38.09 -22.38
N LEU A 32 -23.05 39.39 -22.14
CA LEU A 32 -23.69 40.33 -23.08
C LEU A 32 -22.91 40.61 -24.37
N PRO A 33 -21.55 40.69 -24.38
CA PRO A 33 -20.82 41.08 -25.59
C PRO A 33 -20.98 40.14 -26.78
N ARG A 34 -21.56 38.94 -26.58
CA ARG A 34 -21.72 37.96 -27.65
C ARG A 34 -22.87 36.99 -27.40
N ALA A 35 -23.72 36.84 -28.40
CA ALA A 35 -24.76 35.85 -28.53
C ALA A 35 -24.81 35.29 -29.96
N TYR A 36 -25.41 34.11 -30.12
CA TYR A 36 -25.62 33.52 -31.44
C TYR A 36 -27.10 33.32 -31.73
N ILE A 37 -27.47 33.58 -32.97
CA ILE A 37 -28.75 33.15 -33.55
C ILE A 37 -28.43 32.15 -34.66
N PHE A 38 -28.92 30.93 -34.51
CA PHE A 38 -28.82 29.89 -35.53
C PHE A 38 -30.15 29.83 -36.30
N ARG A 39 -30.14 30.31 -37.53
CA ARG A 39 -31.34 30.46 -38.34
C ARG A 39 -31.84 29.11 -38.83
N GLY A 40 -33.12 28.82 -38.55
CA GLY A 40 -33.76 27.56 -38.93
C GLY A 40 -33.17 26.30 -38.28
N ALA A 41 -32.34 26.43 -37.24
CA ALA A 41 -31.70 25.31 -36.55
C ALA A 41 -32.65 24.50 -35.64
N GLY A 42 -33.84 25.03 -35.35
CA GLY A 42 -34.90 24.30 -34.66
C GLY A 42 -35.58 23.24 -35.53
N ASP A 43 -35.37 23.27 -36.85
CA ASP A 43 -35.89 22.26 -37.78
C ASP A 43 -34.85 21.16 -38.00
N SER A 44 -35.14 19.95 -37.50
CA SER A 44 -34.26 18.79 -37.61
C SER A 44 -34.02 18.31 -39.05
N THR A 45 -34.81 18.78 -40.02
CA THR A 45 -34.64 18.45 -41.45
C THR A 45 -33.68 19.39 -42.18
N ASN A 46 -33.31 20.52 -41.56
CA ASN A 46 -32.45 21.51 -42.16
C ASN A 46 -30.96 21.21 -41.89
N LEU A 47 -30.23 20.84 -42.94
CA LEU A 47 -28.80 20.50 -42.87
C LEU A 47 -27.88 21.73 -42.94
N ARG A 48 -28.42 22.94 -43.16
CA ARG A 48 -27.67 24.19 -43.24
C ARG A 48 -28.33 25.27 -42.39
N SER A 49 -27.72 25.57 -41.25
CA SER A 49 -28.09 26.70 -40.39
C SER A 49 -27.14 27.87 -40.60
N ASP A 50 -27.66 29.05 -40.93
CA ASP A 50 -26.87 30.28 -40.91
C ASP A 50 -26.65 30.72 -39.47
N ARG A 51 -25.43 31.18 -39.15
CA ARG A 51 -25.08 31.68 -37.80
C ARG A 51 -24.91 33.19 -37.85
N LEU A 52 -25.73 33.90 -37.10
CA LEU A 52 -25.62 35.34 -36.87
C LEU A 52 -24.97 35.57 -35.50
N GLU A 53 -23.96 36.43 -35.46
CA GLU A 53 -23.34 36.89 -34.22
C GLU A 53 -23.96 38.24 -33.82
N VAL A 54 -24.33 38.37 -32.54
CA VAL A 54 -25.04 39.54 -32.02
C VAL A 54 -24.40 40.01 -30.72
N ASP A 55 -24.26 41.33 -30.55
CA ASP A 55 -23.80 41.95 -29.30
C ASP A 55 -25.02 42.45 -28.52
N LEU A 56 -25.24 41.92 -27.32
CA LEU A 56 -26.39 42.24 -26.46
C LEU A 56 -26.09 43.33 -25.42
N SER A 57 -24.94 43.99 -25.50
CA SER A 57 -24.58 45.08 -24.57
C SER A 57 -25.62 46.20 -24.53
N GLY A 58 -26.30 46.50 -25.64
CA GLY A 58 -27.35 47.52 -25.74
C GLY A 58 -28.74 47.11 -25.22
N ILE A 59 -28.92 45.88 -24.72
CA ILE A 59 -30.24 45.37 -24.33
C ILE A 59 -30.89 46.15 -23.18
N SER A 60 -30.09 46.84 -22.35
CA SER A 60 -30.57 47.68 -21.23
C SER A 60 -31.32 48.92 -21.70
N ASP A 61 -30.97 49.43 -22.88
CA ASP A 61 -31.44 50.73 -23.37
C ASP A 61 -32.73 50.57 -24.21
N ASN A 62 -33.11 49.32 -24.49
CA ASN A 62 -34.33 48.92 -25.21
C ASN A 62 -34.57 49.74 -26.49
N GLU A 63 -33.48 50.16 -27.15
CA GLU A 63 -33.56 50.94 -28.36
C GLU A 63 -34.09 50.06 -29.49
N LEU A 64 -35.28 50.39 -29.98
CA LEU A 64 -35.94 49.73 -31.11
C LEU A 64 -35.10 49.76 -32.40
N THR A 65 -34.05 50.59 -32.44
CA THR A 65 -33.15 50.82 -33.56
C THR A 65 -31.79 50.15 -33.43
N ASP A 66 -31.53 49.40 -32.35
CA ASP A 66 -30.27 48.68 -32.19
C ASP A 66 -30.11 47.64 -33.32
N ALA A 67 -28.95 47.66 -33.99
CA ALA A 67 -28.61 46.71 -35.05
C ALA A 67 -28.63 45.26 -34.55
N SER A 68 -28.45 45.06 -33.25
CA SER A 68 -28.53 43.76 -32.57
C SER A 68 -29.95 43.26 -32.33
N ASN A 69 -30.99 44.10 -32.44
CA ASN A 69 -32.39 43.71 -32.24
C ASN A 69 -33.01 43.11 -33.52
N ILE A 70 -32.45 41.99 -33.95
CA ILE A 70 -32.76 41.31 -35.22
C ILE A 70 -34.18 40.73 -35.20
N VAL A 71 -34.89 40.82 -36.34
CA VAL A 71 -36.18 40.15 -36.54
C VAL A 71 -35.97 38.64 -36.61
N LEU A 72 -36.67 37.92 -35.75
CA LEU A 72 -36.57 36.47 -35.63
C LEU A 72 -37.43 35.77 -36.68
N GLN A 73 -36.99 34.58 -37.08
CA GLN A 73 -37.72 33.68 -37.98
C GLN A 73 -38.12 32.41 -37.26
N THR A 74 -39.11 31.72 -37.82
CA THR A 74 -39.55 30.41 -37.32
C THR A 74 -38.37 29.45 -37.26
N ASN A 75 -38.26 28.68 -36.18
CA ASN A 75 -37.17 27.73 -35.93
C ASN A 75 -35.77 28.37 -35.74
N ASP A 76 -35.68 29.68 -35.47
CA ASP A 76 -34.43 30.28 -35.00
C ASP A 76 -34.10 29.77 -33.58
N VAL A 77 -32.84 29.40 -33.34
CA VAL A 77 -32.33 29.04 -32.01
C VAL A 77 -31.40 30.13 -31.52
N VAL A 78 -31.77 30.78 -30.41
CA VAL A 78 -30.96 31.83 -29.78
C VAL A 78 -30.14 31.22 -28.65
N GLN A 79 -28.82 31.28 -28.76
CA GLN A 79 -27.88 30.81 -27.75
C GLN A 79 -27.23 32.00 -27.04
N LEU A 80 -27.39 32.02 -25.71
CA LEU A 80 -26.84 33.02 -24.81
C LEU A 80 -25.87 32.34 -23.85
N PHE A 81 -24.70 32.92 -23.65
CA PHE A 81 -23.67 32.34 -22.80
C PHE A 81 -23.74 32.85 -21.36
N SER A 82 -23.15 32.08 -20.44
CA SER A 82 -22.91 32.51 -19.06
C SER A 82 -21.49 33.06 -18.94
N GLN A 83 -21.27 34.11 -18.16
CA GLN A 83 -19.94 34.62 -17.84
C GLN A 83 -19.07 33.52 -17.17
N ASN A 84 -19.71 32.58 -16.46
CA ASN A 84 -19.06 31.45 -15.82
C ASN A 84 -18.57 30.36 -16.81
N GLU A 85 -19.07 30.34 -18.06
CA GLU A 85 -18.61 29.41 -19.10
C GLU A 85 -17.23 29.82 -19.66
N PHE A 86 -16.86 31.09 -19.50
CA PHE A 86 -15.59 31.63 -20.00
C PHE A 86 -14.57 31.91 -18.90
N GLY A 87 -15.00 31.95 -17.64
CA GLY A 87 -14.10 32.07 -16.48
C GLY A 87 -13.48 30.72 -16.13
N GLU A 88 -12.15 30.67 -15.97
CA GLU A 88 -11.52 29.51 -15.33
C GLU A 88 -12.05 29.37 -13.91
N GLN A 89 -12.72 28.26 -13.61
CA GLN A 89 -13.14 27.96 -12.25
C GLN A 89 -11.90 27.84 -11.36
N GLN A 90 -11.68 28.86 -10.54
CA GLN A 90 -10.62 28.89 -9.56
C GLN A 90 -10.83 27.76 -8.56
N PHE A 91 -9.75 27.13 -8.13
CA PHE A 91 -9.82 26.01 -7.19
C PHE A 91 -8.70 26.08 -6.17
N VAL A 92 -8.82 25.29 -5.11
CA VAL A 92 -7.78 25.00 -4.11
C VAL A 92 -7.70 23.49 -3.91
N GLU A 93 -6.54 23.00 -3.49
CA GLU A 93 -6.31 21.57 -3.30
C GLU A 93 -5.78 21.28 -1.90
N ILE A 94 -6.23 20.16 -1.32
CA ILE A 94 -5.76 19.71 0.00
C ILE A 94 -5.31 18.25 -0.03
N PHE A 95 -4.14 18.01 0.55
CA PHE A 95 -3.44 16.72 0.54
C PHE A 95 -2.88 16.35 1.92
N GLY A 96 -2.58 15.07 2.10
CA GLY A 96 -1.87 14.52 3.26
C GLY A 96 -2.80 13.97 4.34
N GLU A 97 -2.54 14.34 5.59
CA GLU A 97 -3.24 13.81 6.77
C GLU A 97 -4.62 14.45 7.00
N VAL A 98 -5.43 14.51 5.96
CA VAL A 98 -6.86 14.88 5.99
C VAL A 98 -7.72 13.65 5.77
N ARG A 99 -8.98 13.71 6.21
CA ARG A 99 -9.91 12.57 6.00
C ARG A 99 -10.23 12.35 4.53
N LYS A 100 -10.37 13.44 3.78
CA LYS A 100 -10.64 13.41 2.34
C LYS A 100 -9.74 14.41 1.61
N GLU A 101 -8.75 13.88 0.90
CA GLU A 101 -7.98 14.66 -0.08
C GLU A 101 -8.89 15.00 -1.26
N GLN A 102 -8.92 16.27 -1.65
CA GLN A 102 -9.76 16.71 -2.76
C GLN A 102 -9.36 18.08 -3.30
N LYS A 103 -9.79 18.31 -4.53
CA LYS A 103 -9.83 19.61 -5.19
C LYS A 103 -11.19 20.26 -4.93
N VAL A 104 -11.19 21.51 -4.49
CA VAL A 104 -12.40 22.25 -4.12
C VAL A 104 -12.50 23.54 -4.93
N THR A 105 -13.67 23.83 -5.48
CA THR A 105 -13.94 25.09 -6.17
C THR A 105 -13.82 26.25 -5.20
N LYS A 106 -12.99 27.22 -5.54
CA LYS A 106 -12.70 28.38 -4.71
C LYS A 106 -13.78 29.43 -4.88
N TYR A 107 -14.38 29.84 -3.77
CA TYR A 107 -15.33 30.96 -3.72
C TYR A 107 -14.72 32.18 -3.01
N GLY A 108 -15.39 33.33 -3.12
CA GLY A 108 -14.95 34.57 -2.48
C GLY A 108 -14.95 34.46 -0.95
N GLY A 109 -13.84 34.81 -0.31
CA GLY A 109 -13.70 34.78 1.15
C GLY A 109 -13.39 33.40 1.75
N MET A 110 -13.20 32.36 0.93
CA MET A 110 -12.87 31.01 1.39
C MET A 110 -11.61 30.99 2.28
N THR A 111 -11.75 30.44 3.49
CA THR A 111 -10.67 30.33 4.47
C THR A 111 -10.03 28.95 4.47
N LEU A 112 -8.87 28.84 5.12
CA LEU A 112 -8.21 27.56 5.38
C LEU A 112 -9.08 26.64 6.25
N GLU A 113 -9.78 27.21 7.25
CA GLU A 113 -10.70 26.47 8.10
C GLU A 113 -11.85 25.86 7.30
N ASP A 114 -12.46 26.63 6.38
CA ASP A 114 -13.52 26.12 5.50
C ASP A 114 -13.03 24.93 4.66
N LEU A 115 -11.82 25.02 4.09
CA LEU A 115 -11.24 23.93 3.31
C LEU A 115 -11.03 22.67 4.16
N LEU A 116 -10.56 22.84 5.41
CA LEU A 116 -10.41 21.73 6.34
C LEU A 116 -11.77 21.09 6.67
N TYR A 117 -12.81 21.88 6.92
CA TYR A 117 -14.17 21.34 7.12
C TYR A 117 -14.66 20.57 5.90
N LEU A 118 -14.50 21.11 4.70
CA LEU A 118 -14.88 20.43 3.45
C LEU A 118 -14.11 19.12 3.23
N SER A 119 -12.88 19.02 3.74
CA SER A 119 -12.07 17.79 3.73
C SER A 119 -12.46 16.77 4.81
N GLY A 120 -13.46 17.07 5.65
CA GLY A 120 -13.87 16.25 6.79
C GLY A 120 -12.94 16.39 8.01
N GLY A 121 -12.08 17.40 8.02
CA GLY A 121 -11.10 17.66 9.07
C GLY A 121 -9.80 16.87 8.94
N ILE A 122 -8.95 17.06 9.95
CA ILE A 122 -7.59 16.50 10.02
C ILE A 122 -7.63 15.10 10.66
N LYS A 123 -6.77 14.19 10.21
CA LYS A 123 -6.60 12.85 10.82
C LYS A 123 -5.81 12.94 12.13
N PRO A 124 -6.03 12.03 13.10
CA PRO A 124 -5.26 11.99 14.35
C PRO A 124 -3.73 11.90 14.13
N SER A 125 -3.30 11.31 13.03
CA SER A 125 -1.90 11.20 12.62
C SER A 125 -1.19 12.53 12.34
N ALA A 126 -1.94 13.62 12.18
CA ALA A 126 -1.41 14.97 12.05
C ALA A 126 -1.43 15.79 13.35
N GLU A 127 -1.77 15.18 14.49
CA GLU A 127 -1.65 15.82 15.81
C GLU A 127 -0.20 16.23 16.08
N TYR A 128 0.04 17.49 16.49
CA TYR A 128 1.38 18.12 16.55
C TYR A 128 2.12 18.18 15.20
N GLY A 129 1.40 17.97 14.10
CA GLY A 129 1.91 18.11 12.75
C GLY A 129 2.06 19.57 12.33
N ARG A 130 2.29 19.76 11.05
CA ARG A 130 2.33 21.08 10.42
C ARG A 130 1.50 21.10 9.15
N LEU A 131 0.90 22.24 8.87
CA LEU A 131 0.18 22.52 7.64
C LEU A 131 1.03 23.47 6.79
N GLU A 132 1.24 23.12 5.54
CA GLU A 132 2.00 23.92 4.57
C GLU A 132 1.04 24.44 3.49
N ILE A 133 1.01 25.75 3.29
CA ILE A 133 0.30 26.39 2.18
C ILE A 133 1.33 26.79 1.13
N SER A 134 1.16 26.26 -0.06
CA SER A 134 1.93 26.58 -1.25
C SER A 134 1.09 27.47 -2.17
N SER A 135 1.42 28.76 -2.23
CA SER A 135 0.76 29.73 -3.10
C SER A 135 1.62 30.07 -4.30
N VAL A 136 1.02 30.09 -5.49
CA VAL A 136 1.66 30.66 -6.70
C VAL A 136 1.54 32.17 -6.62
N VAL A 137 2.69 32.87 -6.63
CA VAL A 137 2.72 34.34 -6.68
C VAL A 137 2.72 34.76 -8.16
N ASP A 138 1.75 35.60 -8.52
CA ASP A 138 1.51 36.22 -9.83
C ASP A 138 1.22 35.32 -11.04
N ILE A 139 -0.03 35.37 -11.48
CA ILE A 139 -0.44 35.06 -12.85
C ILE A 139 -0.30 36.36 -13.64
N ASP A 140 0.81 36.53 -14.37
CA ASP A 140 1.00 37.66 -15.27
C ASP A 140 -0.04 37.59 -16.41
N SER A 141 -1.18 38.26 -16.18
CA SER A 141 -2.37 38.22 -17.04
C SER A 141 -2.10 38.78 -18.44
N ALA A 142 -0.96 39.46 -18.64
CA ALA A 142 -0.58 40.07 -19.91
C ALA A 142 0.04 39.09 -20.93
N ARG A 143 0.49 37.88 -20.54
CA ARG A 143 1.28 37.00 -21.44
C ARG A 143 0.69 35.62 -21.77
N LYS A 144 -0.55 35.29 -21.39
CA LYS A 144 -1.19 33.98 -21.69
C LYS A 144 -0.29 32.75 -21.41
N SER A 145 0.68 32.87 -20.50
CA SER A 145 1.61 31.80 -20.15
C SER A 145 1.76 31.74 -18.64
N LEU A 146 1.29 30.63 -18.08
CA LEU A 146 1.38 30.29 -16.68
C LEU A 146 2.84 29.97 -16.34
N LYS A 147 3.66 30.98 -16.06
CA LYS A 147 4.95 30.77 -15.41
C LYS A 147 4.75 31.01 -13.91
N PRO A 148 4.69 29.96 -13.07
CA PRO A 148 4.56 30.13 -11.63
C PRO A 148 5.78 30.88 -11.10
N THR A 149 5.58 32.15 -10.75
CA THR A 149 6.66 33.05 -10.35
C THR A 149 6.72 33.08 -8.84
N ARG A 150 7.44 32.12 -8.25
CA ARG A 150 7.74 32.00 -6.81
C ARG A 150 6.63 31.34 -5.98
N THR A 151 6.87 30.09 -5.58
CA THR A 151 6.06 29.39 -4.59
C THR A 151 6.40 29.91 -3.19
N VAL A 152 5.43 30.55 -2.52
CA VAL A 152 5.58 30.91 -1.10
C VAL A 152 5.03 29.77 -0.28
N VAL A 153 5.90 29.11 0.49
CA VAL A 153 5.50 28.08 1.44
C VAL A 153 5.33 28.74 2.81
N ARG A 154 4.11 28.71 3.35
CA ARG A 154 3.82 29.13 4.73
C ARG A 154 3.52 27.91 5.57
N SER A 155 4.14 27.80 6.74
CA SER A 155 3.95 26.67 7.66
C SER A 155 3.21 27.11 8.91
N TYR A 156 2.23 26.30 9.32
CA TYR A 156 1.41 26.52 10.52
C TYR A 156 1.41 25.26 11.38
N ALA A 157 1.51 25.42 12.70
CA ALA A 157 1.44 24.31 13.64
C ALA A 157 -0.01 23.86 13.85
N ILE A 158 -0.23 22.56 13.99
CA ILE A 158 -1.51 21.96 14.35
C ILE A 158 -1.50 21.68 15.86
N GLN A 159 -2.50 22.18 16.58
CA GLN A 159 -2.62 21.99 18.03
C GLN A 159 -3.05 20.55 18.38
N PRO A 160 -2.89 20.11 19.65
CA PRO A 160 -3.23 18.74 20.07
C PRO A 160 -4.72 18.39 19.88
N ASN A 161 -5.58 19.40 19.99
CA ASN A 161 -7.02 19.27 19.74
C ASN A 161 -7.38 19.22 18.24
N LEU A 162 -6.38 19.05 17.36
CA LEU A 162 -6.50 19.06 15.90
C LEU A 162 -7.02 20.40 15.33
N GLN A 163 -6.97 21.47 16.12
CA GLN A 163 -7.33 22.81 15.66
C GLN A 163 -6.09 23.59 15.19
N LEU A 164 -6.33 24.56 14.33
CA LEU A 164 -5.33 25.54 13.95
C LEU A 164 -5.29 26.66 14.99
N ASP A 165 -4.16 27.37 15.04
CA ASP A 165 -4.10 28.65 15.71
C ASP A 165 -5.17 29.60 15.14
N SER A 166 -5.78 30.44 15.99
CA SER A 166 -6.83 31.40 15.62
C SER A 166 -6.40 32.36 14.50
N ALA A 167 -5.10 32.66 14.41
CA ALA A 167 -4.54 33.45 13.32
C ALA A 167 -4.44 32.65 12.00
N ALA A 168 -4.17 31.34 12.08
CA ALA A 168 -4.04 30.46 10.92
C ALA A 168 -5.40 30.03 10.34
N ALA A 169 -6.40 29.81 11.20
CA ALA A 169 -7.76 29.45 10.79
C ALA A 169 -8.40 30.50 9.86
N LYS A 170 -8.13 31.79 10.14
CA LYS A 170 -8.67 32.94 9.40
C LYS A 170 -7.93 33.30 8.11
N ILE A 171 -6.97 32.46 7.69
CA ILE A 171 -6.22 32.72 6.46
C ILE A 171 -7.14 32.56 5.26
N MET A 172 -7.28 33.64 4.49
CA MET A 172 -7.97 33.60 3.19
C MET A 172 -7.10 32.90 2.15
N LEU A 173 -7.66 31.87 1.54
CA LEU A 173 -6.98 31.12 0.48
C LEU A 173 -6.99 31.92 -0.82
N ARG A 174 -5.93 31.76 -1.62
CA ARG A 174 -5.79 32.32 -2.97
C ARG A 174 -6.14 31.25 -4.02
N PRO A 175 -6.51 31.68 -5.24
CA PRO A 175 -6.72 30.73 -6.34
C PRO A 175 -5.46 29.88 -6.54
N TYR A 176 -5.67 28.57 -6.74
CA TYR A 176 -4.63 27.57 -6.97
C TYR A 176 -3.68 27.30 -5.79
N ASP A 177 -4.06 27.71 -4.58
CA ASP A 177 -3.33 27.32 -3.37
C ASP A 177 -3.39 25.80 -3.17
N GLN A 178 -2.24 25.23 -2.81
CA GLN A 178 -2.10 23.83 -2.43
C GLN A 178 -1.78 23.73 -0.94
N ILE A 179 -2.60 22.97 -0.21
CA ILE A 179 -2.50 22.79 1.22
C ILE A 179 -2.02 21.37 1.49
N PHE A 180 -0.91 21.22 2.21
CA PHE A 180 -0.36 19.93 2.62
C PHE A 180 -0.41 19.80 4.14
N VAL A 181 -1.18 18.83 4.63
CA VAL A 181 -1.22 18.48 6.04
C VAL A 181 -0.20 17.37 6.30
N ARG A 182 0.91 17.71 6.96
CA ARG A 182 2.01 16.78 7.21
C ARG A 182 1.73 15.92 8.44
N LYS A 183 2.03 14.63 8.31
CA LYS A 183 2.08 13.71 9.44
C LYS A 183 3.07 14.17 10.49
N ASN A 184 2.70 14.02 11.76
CA ASN A 184 3.66 14.18 12.84
C ASN A 184 4.69 13.04 12.80
N PRO A 185 6.00 13.33 12.70
CA PRO A 185 7.06 12.31 12.69
C PRO A 185 7.11 11.43 13.95
N THR A 186 6.57 11.90 15.09
CA THR A 186 6.52 11.12 16.34
C THR A 186 5.23 10.32 16.48
N PHE A 187 4.25 10.51 15.59
CA PHE A 187 3.01 9.75 15.61
C PHE A 187 3.22 8.36 15.00
N GLU A 188 3.35 7.37 15.86
CA GLU A 188 3.32 5.95 15.52
C GLU A 188 2.03 5.35 16.09
N LEU A 189 1.28 4.62 15.25
CA LEU A 189 0.18 3.81 15.75
C LEU A 189 0.75 2.68 16.63
N GLN A 190 -0.06 2.16 17.55
CA GLN A 190 0.35 1.02 18.37
C GLN A 190 0.74 -0.15 17.46
N GLN A 191 2.03 -0.48 17.46
CA GLN A 191 2.57 -1.59 16.68
C GLN A 191 2.50 -2.86 17.51
N ASN A 192 2.14 -3.99 16.89
CA ASN A 192 1.98 -5.25 17.58
C ASN A 192 2.95 -6.31 17.03
N VAL A 193 3.35 -7.20 17.93
CA VAL A 193 4.12 -8.41 17.63
C VAL A 193 3.30 -9.60 18.11
N GLU A 194 3.26 -10.68 17.34
CA GLU A 194 2.51 -11.88 17.70
C GLU A 194 3.43 -12.97 18.25
N PHE A 195 3.08 -13.57 19.38
CA PHE A 195 3.75 -14.76 19.92
C PHE A 195 2.83 -15.97 19.83
N LYS A 196 3.30 -17.02 19.13
CA LYS A 196 2.60 -18.28 18.91
C LYS A 196 3.39 -19.48 19.44
N GLY A 197 2.67 -20.58 19.69
CA GLY A 197 3.26 -21.85 20.09
C GLY A 197 3.44 -21.99 21.60
N MET A 198 4.60 -22.48 22.04
CA MET A 198 4.88 -22.89 23.43
C MET A 198 5.32 -21.73 24.35
N VAL A 199 4.56 -20.64 24.29
CA VAL A 199 4.61 -19.56 25.29
C VAL A 199 3.50 -19.75 26.33
N ARG A 200 3.64 -19.17 27.53
CA ARG A 200 2.58 -19.29 28.55
C ARG A 200 1.30 -18.60 28.11
N TYR A 201 1.43 -17.39 27.56
CA TYR A 201 0.32 -16.59 27.06
C TYR A 201 0.54 -16.27 25.56
N PRO A 202 0.03 -17.08 24.63
CA PRO A 202 0.08 -16.75 23.20
C PRO A 202 -0.86 -15.59 22.87
N GLY A 203 -0.49 -14.75 21.91
CA GLY A 203 -1.31 -13.61 21.49
C GLY A 203 -0.50 -12.43 20.95
N LEU A 204 -1.20 -11.31 20.76
CA LEU A 204 -0.63 -10.04 20.30
C LEU A 204 -0.11 -9.22 21.50
N TYR A 205 1.11 -8.72 21.35
CA TYR A 205 1.77 -7.87 22.33
C TYR A 205 2.09 -6.51 21.71
N PRO A 206 1.56 -5.42 22.28
CA PRO A 206 1.88 -4.09 21.80
C PRO A 206 3.32 -3.73 22.13
N ARG A 207 3.99 -3.09 21.17
CA ARG A 207 5.33 -2.53 21.30
C ARG A 207 5.29 -1.29 22.18
N LEU A 208 6.01 -1.34 23.29
CA LEU A 208 6.19 -0.26 24.26
C LEU A 208 7.29 0.72 23.84
N SER A 209 8.29 0.24 23.09
CA SER A 209 9.43 1.04 22.65
C SER A 209 9.92 0.62 21.28
N LYS A 210 10.41 1.57 20.48
CA LYS A 210 11.04 1.33 19.18
C LYS A 210 12.20 0.32 19.23
N TYR A 211 12.83 0.18 20.40
CA TYR A 211 13.96 -0.73 20.62
C TYR A 211 13.62 -1.91 21.53
N GLU A 212 12.34 -2.22 21.73
CA GLU A 212 11.91 -3.38 22.52
C GLU A 212 12.39 -4.68 21.86
N ARG A 213 13.04 -5.51 22.67
CA ARG A 213 13.69 -6.76 22.23
C ARG A 213 12.84 -7.98 22.56
N ILE A 214 13.09 -9.08 21.86
CA ILE A 214 12.37 -10.35 22.03
C ILE A 214 12.32 -10.83 23.48
N SER A 215 13.36 -10.62 24.28
CA SER A 215 13.37 -10.97 25.70
C SER A 215 12.27 -10.26 26.51
N SER A 216 12.04 -8.97 26.26
CA SER A 216 11.02 -8.17 26.95
C SER A 216 9.60 -8.61 26.60
N TYR A 217 9.34 -8.90 25.32
CA TYR A 217 8.05 -9.47 24.91
C TYR A 217 7.82 -10.85 25.53
N LEU A 218 8.85 -11.69 25.57
CA LEU A 218 8.74 -13.05 26.12
C LEU A 218 8.47 -13.03 27.63
N GLU A 219 9.04 -12.09 28.37
CA GLU A 219 8.71 -11.87 29.78
C GLU A 219 7.24 -11.51 29.99
N ARG A 220 6.71 -10.60 29.15
CA ARG A 220 5.29 -10.25 29.16
C ARG A 220 4.39 -11.39 28.75
N ALA A 221 4.86 -12.29 27.88
CA ALA A 221 4.20 -13.53 27.54
C ALA A 221 4.26 -14.60 28.64
N GLY A 222 4.82 -14.27 29.82
CA GLY A 222 4.99 -15.18 30.96
C GLY A 222 6.14 -16.17 30.80
N GLY A 223 7.02 -15.97 29.81
CA GLY A 223 8.05 -16.93 29.44
C GLY A 223 7.54 -18.07 28.56
N VAL A 224 8.36 -19.11 28.45
CA VAL A 224 8.03 -20.33 27.68
C VAL A 224 7.51 -21.45 28.58
N LYS A 225 6.80 -22.41 27.97
CA LYS A 225 6.41 -23.67 28.61
C LYS A 225 7.63 -24.60 28.77
N GLU A 226 7.54 -25.59 29.67
CA GLU A 226 8.66 -26.52 29.95
C GLU A 226 9.03 -27.41 28.75
N ASN A 227 8.03 -27.78 27.94
CA ASN A 227 8.21 -28.56 26.71
C ASN A 227 8.49 -27.68 25.47
N ALA A 228 8.92 -26.43 25.65
CA ALA A 228 9.20 -25.51 24.54
C ALA A 228 10.59 -25.73 23.94
N ASN A 229 10.67 -25.81 22.61
CA ASN A 229 11.94 -25.90 21.90
C ASN A 229 12.49 -24.50 21.56
N LEU A 230 13.27 -23.93 22.48
CA LEU A 230 13.91 -22.62 22.32
C LEU A 230 14.90 -22.56 21.16
N ALA A 231 15.60 -23.66 20.87
CA ALA A 231 16.56 -23.74 19.77
C ALA A 231 15.85 -23.79 18.41
N GLY A 232 14.60 -24.26 18.38
CA GLY A 232 13.72 -24.37 17.22
C GLY A 232 12.86 -23.15 16.94
N ALA A 233 12.96 -22.09 17.75
CA ALA A 233 12.15 -20.89 17.58
C ALA A 233 12.44 -20.19 16.23
N VAL A 234 11.39 -19.64 15.62
CA VAL A 234 11.44 -19.00 14.30
C VAL A 234 10.79 -17.63 14.39
N LEU A 235 11.43 -16.63 13.80
CA LEU A 235 10.88 -15.30 13.61
C LEU A 235 10.43 -15.15 12.17
N TYR A 236 9.17 -14.82 11.96
CA TYR A 236 8.65 -14.37 10.67
C TYR A 236 8.57 -12.86 10.70
N ARG A 237 9.19 -12.24 9.70
CA ARG A 237 9.20 -10.79 9.54
C ARG A 237 8.66 -10.46 8.16
N ASN A 238 7.51 -9.81 8.13
CA ASN A 238 6.96 -9.31 6.89
C ASN A 238 7.87 -8.20 6.36
N LYS A 239 8.56 -8.47 5.25
CA LYS A 239 9.35 -7.45 4.57
C LYS A 239 8.39 -6.46 3.94
N THR A 240 8.31 -5.26 4.49
CA THR A 240 7.61 -4.13 3.87
C THR A 240 8.08 -3.93 2.43
N GLU A 241 7.12 -3.59 1.56
CA GLU A 241 7.21 -3.61 0.09
C GLU A 241 8.35 -2.79 -0.54
N PHE A 242 9.07 -1.98 0.25
CA PHE A 242 10.20 -1.18 -0.23
C PHE A 242 11.45 -1.98 -0.66
N PHE A 243 11.46 -3.30 -0.52
CA PHE A 243 12.60 -4.15 -0.90
C PHE A 243 12.30 -5.28 -1.91
N ARG A 244 11.08 -5.39 -2.44
CA ARG A 244 10.76 -6.39 -3.47
C ARG A 244 9.82 -5.82 -4.51
N GLU A 245 10.30 -5.70 -5.75
CA GLU A 245 9.44 -5.73 -6.93
C GLU A 245 8.50 -6.93 -6.81
N LYS A 246 7.22 -6.69 -6.55
CA LYS A 246 6.18 -7.71 -6.59
C LYS A 246 5.72 -7.88 -8.03
N VAL A 247 6.09 -9.00 -8.64
CA VAL A 247 5.14 -9.70 -9.52
C VAL A 247 4.51 -10.79 -8.66
N VAL A 248 3.29 -10.55 -8.20
CA VAL A 248 2.48 -11.60 -7.57
C VAL A 248 1.85 -12.39 -8.71
N GLU A 249 2.50 -13.47 -9.17
CA GLU A 249 1.83 -14.44 -10.03
C GLU A 249 0.85 -15.25 -9.18
N LYS A 250 -0.42 -15.30 -9.60
CA LYS A 250 -1.42 -16.19 -9.00
C LYS A 250 -0.99 -17.64 -9.24
N PRO A 251 -1.12 -18.54 -8.25
CA PRO A 251 -0.69 -19.93 -8.41
C PRO A 251 -1.48 -20.58 -9.55
N LYS A 252 -0.76 -21.20 -10.49
CA LYS A 252 -1.36 -21.98 -11.56
C LYS A 252 -1.80 -23.31 -10.95
N LEU A 253 -3.10 -23.54 -10.98
CA LEU A 253 -3.74 -24.78 -10.53
C LEU A 253 -3.77 -25.77 -11.69
N ASP A 254 -3.61 -27.05 -11.40
CA ASP A 254 -3.89 -28.09 -12.38
C ASP A 254 -5.41 -28.24 -12.61
N SER A 255 -5.80 -29.11 -13.55
CA SER A 255 -7.21 -29.37 -13.88
C SER A 255 -8.03 -29.97 -12.73
N PHE A 256 -7.39 -30.33 -11.60
CA PHE A 256 -8.01 -30.85 -10.39
C PHE A 256 -8.00 -29.83 -9.25
N GLY A 257 -7.56 -28.59 -9.50
CA GLY A 257 -7.49 -27.54 -8.49
C GLY A 257 -6.32 -27.69 -7.52
N ILE A 258 -5.32 -28.52 -7.84
CA ILE A 258 -4.11 -28.71 -7.04
C ILE A 258 -3.03 -27.74 -7.55
N PRO A 259 -2.37 -26.95 -6.68
CA PRO A 259 -1.29 -26.07 -7.09
C PRO A 259 -0.12 -26.85 -7.69
N ILE A 260 0.33 -26.44 -8.88
CA ILE A 260 1.48 -27.06 -9.56
C ILE A 260 2.76 -26.81 -8.74
N LEU A 261 3.69 -27.77 -8.73
CA LEU A 261 4.93 -27.74 -7.93
C LEU A 261 5.78 -26.47 -8.14
N ASP A 262 5.78 -25.92 -9.36
CA ASP A 262 6.43 -24.63 -9.67
C ASP A 262 5.75 -23.48 -8.94
N SER A 263 4.41 -23.42 -8.93
CA SER A 263 3.65 -22.42 -8.17
C SER A 263 3.82 -22.57 -6.66
N LEU A 264 4.02 -23.79 -6.13
CA LEU A 264 4.35 -23.99 -4.71
C LEU A 264 5.73 -23.42 -4.35
N SER A 265 6.71 -23.54 -5.26
CA SER A 265 8.04 -22.97 -5.07
C SER A 265 8.02 -21.43 -5.10
N GLU A 266 7.13 -20.84 -5.91
CA GLU A 266 6.91 -19.39 -5.97
C GLU A 266 6.08 -18.88 -4.80
N MET A 267 5.03 -19.60 -4.37
CA MET A 267 4.30 -19.30 -3.13
C MET A 267 5.23 -19.38 -1.91
N ALA A 268 6.17 -20.32 -1.86
CA ALA A 268 7.18 -20.41 -0.80
C ALA A 268 8.18 -19.22 -0.81
N LYS A 269 8.37 -18.54 -1.95
CA LYS A 269 9.12 -17.28 -2.02
C LYS A 269 8.28 -16.08 -1.53
N VAL A 270 6.95 -16.20 -1.60
CA VAL A 270 5.98 -15.19 -1.12
C VAL A 270 5.75 -15.29 0.39
N VAL A 271 5.93 -16.47 0.99
CA VAL A 271 5.93 -16.64 2.46
C VAL A 271 7.13 -15.92 3.06
N ASP A 272 6.90 -15.18 4.14
CA ASP A 272 7.91 -14.41 4.89
C ASP A 272 9.19 -15.22 5.09
N GLU A 273 10.35 -14.60 4.80
CA GLU A 273 11.64 -15.25 5.01
C GLU A 273 11.80 -15.57 6.52
N PRO A 274 11.87 -16.84 6.93
CA PRO A 274 12.07 -17.18 8.33
C PRO A 274 13.47 -16.72 8.76
N VAL A 275 13.52 -15.80 9.71
CA VAL A 275 14.75 -15.37 10.35
C VAL A 275 15.06 -16.35 11.46
N THR A 276 16.17 -17.09 11.32
CA THR A 276 16.56 -18.02 12.38
C THR A 276 17.03 -17.27 13.62
N ILE A 277 16.34 -17.49 14.73
CA ILE A 277 16.68 -16.95 16.05
C ILE A 277 17.25 -18.04 16.97
N ASP A 278 17.99 -17.62 18.00
CA ASP A 278 18.47 -18.50 19.07
C ASP A 278 17.92 -17.95 20.38
N LEU A 279 16.70 -18.38 20.73
CA LEU A 279 15.94 -17.80 21.83
C LEU A 279 16.58 -18.14 23.18
N TYR A 280 17.23 -19.30 23.29
CA TYR A 280 17.97 -19.69 24.48
C TYR A 280 19.09 -18.67 24.79
N LYS A 281 19.89 -18.31 23.78
CA LYS A 281 20.92 -17.27 23.95
C LYS A 281 20.35 -15.88 24.18
N ALA A 282 19.21 -15.55 23.55
CA ALA A 282 18.53 -14.28 23.75
C ALA A 282 18.09 -14.08 25.21
N MET A 283 17.50 -15.12 25.81
CA MET A 283 17.07 -15.10 27.21
C MET A 283 18.23 -15.07 28.19
N LYS A 284 19.29 -15.86 27.94
CA LYS A 284 20.46 -15.94 28.81
C LYS A 284 21.33 -14.69 28.76
N HIS A 285 21.44 -14.07 27.58
CA HIS A 285 22.28 -12.90 27.34
C HIS A 285 21.42 -11.77 26.77
N LYS A 286 20.62 -11.13 27.65
CA LYS A 286 19.82 -9.95 27.32
C LYS A 286 20.69 -8.85 26.71
N ASN A 287 20.12 -8.07 25.78
CA ASN A 287 20.83 -7.03 25.02
C ASN A 287 21.96 -7.51 24.11
N SER A 288 22.19 -8.82 23.97
CA SER A 288 23.18 -9.36 23.03
C SER A 288 22.68 -9.32 21.58
N LYS A 289 23.55 -9.68 20.64
CA LYS A 289 23.17 -9.87 19.22
C LYS A 289 22.09 -10.93 18.99
N HIS A 290 21.82 -11.80 19.97
CA HIS A 290 20.77 -12.83 19.88
C HIS A 290 19.42 -12.31 20.39
N ASP A 291 19.42 -11.21 21.16
CA ASP A 291 18.22 -10.56 21.69
C ASP A 291 17.74 -9.49 20.71
N ILE A 292 17.13 -9.94 19.62
CA ILE A 292 16.82 -9.11 18.45
C ILE A 292 15.67 -8.14 18.76
N VAL A 293 15.74 -6.94 18.19
CA VAL A 293 14.64 -5.96 18.21
C VAL A 293 13.54 -6.41 17.26
N LEU A 294 12.32 -6.51 17.77
CA LEU A 294 11.16 -6.92 16.99
C LEU A 294 10.49 -5.71 16.33
N GLN A 295 9.90 -5.95 15.17
CA GLN A 295 9.26 -4.95 14.32
C GLN A 295 7.75 -5.20 14.26
N GLU A 296 7.01 -4.21 13.76
CA GLU A 296 5.58 -4.34 13.54
C GLU A 296 5.27 -5.57 12.68
N ASN A 297 4.27 -6.35 13.08
CA ASN A 297 3.81 -7.56 12.41
C ASN A 297 4.84 -8.69 12.38
N ASP A 298 5.89 -8.63 13.21
CA ASP A 298 6.72 -9.80 13.49
C ASP A 298 5.88 -10.89 14.17
N VAL A 299 6.07 -12.14 13.74
CA VAL A 299 5.47 -13.32 14.37
C VAL A 299 6.59 -14.21 14.91
N VAL A 300 6.63 -14.38 16.22
CA VAL A 300 7.55 -15.30 16.89
C VAL A 300 6.82 -16.61 17.16
N PHE A 301 7.29 -17.69 16.53
CA PHE A 301 6.76 -19.03 16.75
C PHE A 301 7.76 -19.89 17.52
N ILE A 302 7.30 -20.46 18.63
CA ILE A 302 8.11 -21.34 19.48
C ILE A 302 7.50 -22.75 19.41
N PRO A 303 8.15 -23.72 18.74
CA PRO A 303 7.63 -25.07 18.62
C PRO A 303 7.72 -25.85 19.93
N GLU A 304 6.99 -26.96 19.99
CA GLU A 304 7.17 -27.99 21.01
C GLU A 304 8.46 -28.79 20.77
N ILE A 305 9.05 -29.31 21.84
CA ILE A 305 10.16 -30.26 21.77
C ILE A 305 9.69 -31.50 21.01
N ASN A 306 10.40 -31.80 19.93
CA ASN A 306 10.23 -33.04 19.18
C ASN A 306 11.36 -33.99 19.58
N PRO A 307 11.09 -35.02 20.42
CA PRO A 307 12.13 -35.93 20.89
C PRO A 307 12.58 -36.92 19.82
N PHE A 308 12.19 -36.77 18.54
CA PHE A 308 12.56 -37.67 17.46
C PHE A 308 13.52 -37.02 16.45
N VAL A 309 14.48 -37.81 15.98
CA VAL A 309 15.33 -37.53 14.83
C VAL A 309 14.75 -38.24 13.61
N THR A 310 14.55 -37.52 12.52
CA THR A 310 14.08 -38.11 11.26
C THR A 310 15.26 -38.39 10.35
N ILE A 311 15.39 -39.63 9.87
CA ILE A 311 16.43 -40.05 8.95
C ILE A 311 15.80 -40.36 7.60
N ARG A 312 16.30 -39.71 6.54
CA ARG A 312 15.75 -39.85 5.20
C ARG A 312 16.81 -39.82 4.10
N GLY A 313 16.41 -40.26 2.91
CA GLY A 313 17.27 -40.33 1.73
C GLY A 313 17.90 -41.71 1.54
N ARG A 314 19.16 -41.76 1.10
CA ARG A 314 19.89 -43.00 0.75
C ARG A 314 20.48 -43.71 1.98
N VAL A 315 19.61 -44.14 2.87
CA VAL A 315 19.87 -45.05 4.00
C VAL A 315 19.23 -46.41 3.71
N GLN A 316 19.58 -47.46 4.45
CA GLN A 316 18.94 -48.78 4.30
C GLN A 316 17.46 -48.72 4.68
N SER A 317 17.12 -48.05 5.78
CA SER A 317 15.74 -47.87 6.22
C SER A 317 15.46 -46.44 6.68
N PRO A 318 14.76 -45.61 5.88
CA PRO A 318 14.29 -44.29 6.32
C PRO A 318 13.29 -44.43 7.48
N LEU A 319 13.56 -43.78 8.62
CA LEU A 319 12.74 -43.92 9.82
C LEU A 319 12.91 -42.75 10.80
N LYS A 320 12.06 -42.70 11.83
CA LYS A 320 12.16 -41.75 12.96
C LYS A 320 12.67 -42.50 14.20
N ILE A 321 13.72 -41.96 14.83
CA ILE A 321 14.34 -42.55 16.03
C ILE A 321 14.14 -41.58 17.19
N ALA A 322 13.89 -42.07 18.39
CA ALA A 322 14.02 -41.26 19.58
C ALA A 322 15.44 -40.68 19.68
N TYR A 323 15.55 -39.38 19.96
CA TYR A 323 16.81 -38.70 20.16
C TYR A 323 17.48 -39.25 21.43
N ASP A 324 18.72 -39.68 21.27
CA ASP A 324 19.56 -40.18 22.35
C ASP A 324 20.42 -39.02 22.88
N LYS A 325 20.16 -38.59 24.11
CA LYS A 325 20.86 -37.47 24.75
C LYS A 325 22.34 -37.78 25.00
N GLU A 326 22.71 -39.06 25.10
CA GLU A 326 24.09 -39.49 25.30
C GLU A 326 24.84 -39.56 23.95
N HIS A 327 24.12 -39.68 22.83
CA HIS A 327 24.68 -39.84 21.50
C HIS A 327 24.21 -38.76 20.52
N SER A 328 25.03 -37.71 20.34
CA SER A 328 24.79 -36.65 19.34
C SER A 328 25.49 -36.90 17.99
N ASN A 329 26.20 -38.03 17.83
CA ASN A 329 26.95 -38.33 16.61
C ASN A 329 26.00 -38.72 15.47
N LEU A 330 26.10 -38.04 14.33
CA LEU A 330 25.32 -38.35 13.14
C LEU A 330 25.45 -39.81 12.68
N MET A 331 26.64 -40.40 12.80
CA MET A 331 26.85 -41.79 12.37
C MET A 331 26.06 -42.79 13.20
N TYR A 332 25.93 -42.55 14.51
CA TYR A 332 25.10 -43.38 15.39
C TYR A 332 23.67 -43.49 14.85
N TYR A 333 23.07 -42.37 14.45
CA TYR A 333 21.73 -42.37 13.88
C TYR A 333 21.67 -43.08 12.52
N ILE A 334 22.66 -42.89 11.65
CA ILE A 334 22.72 -43.59 10.36
C ILE A 334 22.84 -45.10 10.55
N ASP A 335 23.65 -45.56 11.50
CA ASP A 335 23.81 -46.98 11.79
C ASP A 335 22.51 -47.60 12.33
N LYS A 336 21.79 -46.86 13.18
CA LYS A 336 20.43 -47.26 13.62
C LYS A 336 19.41 -47.33 12.48
N ALA A 337 19.64 -46.63 11.38
CA ALA A 337 18.87 -46.74 10.14
C ALA A 337 19.35 -47.88 9.22
N GLY A 338 20.17 -48.81 9.74
CA GLY A 338 20.78 -49.91 8.98
C GLY A 338 22.00 -49.50 8.18
N GLY A 339 22.52 -48.28 8.37
CA GLY A 339 23.64 -47.75 7.62
C GLY A 339 23.23 -47.08 6.30
N PHE A 340 24.24 -46.79 5.47
CA PHE A 340 24.00 -46.18 4.17
C PHE A 340 23.41 -47.16 3.15
N GLY A 341 22.48 -46.67 2.33
CA GLY A 341 21.94 -47.39 1.18
C GLY A 341 22.87 -47.34 -0.04
N ILE A 342 22.33 -47.66 -1.21
CA ILE A 342 23.09 -47.73 -2.49
C ILE A 342 23.44 -46.33 -3.01
N LYS A 343 24.69 -46.17 -3.49
CA LYS A 343 25.27 -44.91 -4.04
C LYS A 343 24.99 -43.64 -3.19
N PRO A 344 25.31 -43.64 -1.88
CA PRO A 344 25.07 -42.50 -1.00
C PRO A 344 26.14 -41.43 -1.22
N TRP A 345 25.75 -40.15 -1.19
CA TRP A 345 26.71 -39.06 -1.24
C TRP A 345 27.22 -38.70 0.15
N ARG A 346 28.06 -39.58 0.73
CA ARG A 346 28.54 -39.49 2.12
C ARG A 346 29.18 -38.15 2.49
N ARG A 347 29.85 -37.47 1.55
CA ARG A 347 30.50 -36.15 1.75
C ARG A 347 29.51 -34.98 1.82
N ARG A 348 28.23 -35.20 1.50
CA ARG A 348 27.18 -34.18 1.42
C ARG A 348 26.01 -34.46 2.35
N VAL A 349 26.13 -35.43 3.27
CA VAL A 349 25.12 -35.62 4.31
C VAL A 349 24.99 -34.35 5.14
N PHE A 350 23.76 -33.96 5.44
CA PHE A 350 23.48 -32.75 6.20
C PHE A 350 22.35 -32.98 7.21
N VAL A 351 22.35 -32.13 8.23
CA VAL A 351 21.37 -32.12 9.31
C VAL A 351 20.64 -30.79 9.25
N THR A 352 19.33 -30.84 9.11
CA THR A 352 18.45 -29.68 9.24
C THR A 352 17.89 -29.65 10.66
N TYR A 353 18.14 -28.57 11.39
CA TYR A 353 17.66 -28.36 12.76
C TYR A 353 16.25 -27.80 12.78
N ALA A 354 15.60 -27.84 13.96
CA ALA A 354 14.22 -27.39 14.14
C ALA A 354 13.98 -25.92 13.70
N ASN A 355 14.99 -25.05 13.81
CA ASN A 355 14.93 -23.65 13.41
C ASN A 355 15.24 -23.39 11.92
N GLY A 356 15.33 -24.45 11.11
CA GLY A 356 15.61 -24.37 9.68
C GLY A 356 17.09 -24.25 9.30
N LYS A 357 18.02 -24.02 10.24
CA LYS A 357 19.46 -24.07 9.93
C LYS A 357 19.85 -25.45 9.43
N SER A 358 20.71 -25.50 8.42
CA SER A 358 21.27 -26.75 7.90
C SER A 358 22.78 -26.77 8.05
N ARG A 359 23.34 -27.86 8.59
CA ARG A 359 24.78 -28.10 8.64
C ARG A 359 25.14 -29.31 7.82
N ARG A 360 26.10 -29.12 6.92
CA ARG A 360 26.66 -30.15 6.04
C ARG A 360 27.90 -30.79 6.67
N THR A 361 28.09 -32.07 6.39
CA THR A 361 29.34 -32.80 6.64
C THR A 361 30.51 -32.11 5.93
N LYS A 362 31.53 -31.74 6.69
CA LYS A 362 32.78 -31.18 6.13
C LYS A 362 33.77 -32.32 5.92
N SER A 363 34.56 -32.24 4.86
CA SER A 363 35.59 -33.22 4.53
C SER A 363 36.89 -32.46 4.35
N PHE A 364 37.90 -32.81 5.15
CA PHE A 364 39.24 -32.26 5.05
C PHE A 364 40.21 -33.44 4.91
N MET A 365 40.94 -33.47 3.79
CA MET A 365 41.78 -34.60 3.42
C MET A 365 41.01 -35.94 3.53
N PHE A 366 41.50 -36.91 4.31
CA PHE A 366 40.84 -38.20 4.55
C PHE A 366 39.85 -38.18 5.74
N LEU A 367 39.82 -37.11 6.55
CA LEU A 367 38.91 -36.99 7.69
C LEU A 367 37.55 -36.41 7.29
N ARG A 368 36.50 -36.91 7.93
CA ARG A 368 35.12 -36.44 7.77
C ARG A 368 34.62 -35.92 9.11
N PHE A 369 34.14 -34.69 9.11
CA PHE A 369 33.57 -34.02 10.27
C PHE A 369 32.06 -33.95 10.07
N TYR A 370 31.35 -34.86 10.73
CA TYR A 370 29.90 -34.89 10.70
C TYR A 370 29.33 -33.86 11.68
N PRO A 371 28.24 -33.16 11.32
CA PRO A 371 27.53 -32.29 12.25
C PRO A 371 26.90 -33.09 13.38
N LYS A 372 26.74 -32.45 14.55
CA LYS A 372 25.98 -33.03 15.66
C LYS A 372 24.49 -33.03 15.35
N VAL A 373 23.80 -34.08 15.78
CA VAL A 373 22.35 -34.22 15.72
C VAL A 373 21.75 -33.67 17.02
N GLU A 374 20.59 -33.03 16.91
CA GLU A 374 19.82 -32.46 18.02
C GLU A 374 18.38 -32.96 17.95
N GLU A 375 17.60 -32.71 19.01
CA GLU A 375 16.17 -33.02 19.06
C GLU A 375 15.40 -32.36 17.90
N GLY A 376 14.50 -33.11 17.27
CA GLY A 376 13.70 -32.65 16.14
C GLY A 376 14.48 -32.49 14.82
N ALA A 377 15.76 -32.86 14.80
CA ALA A 377 16.58 -32.71 13.60
C ALA A 377 16.24 -33.73 12.51
N ILE A 378 16.51 -33.34 11.27
CA ILE A 378 16.30 -34.17 10.09
C ILE A 378 17.66 -34.45 9.45
N VAL A 379 18.10 -35.71 9.52
CA VAL A 379 19.30 -36.20 8.85
C VAL A 379 18.91 -36.58 7.42
N THR A 380 19.50 -35.89 6.45
CA THR A 380 19.24 -36.16 5.03
C THR A 380 20.50 -36.69 4.36
N VAL A 381 20.38 -37.89 3.78
CA VAL A 381 21.45 -38.55 3.02
C VAL A 381 21.15 -38.43 1.51
N PRO A 382 21.82 -37.51 0.79
CA PRO A 382 21.57 -37.36 -0.65
C PRO A 382 22.15 -38.51 -1.47
N GLN A 383 21.60 -38.71 -2.66
CA GLN A 383 22.17 -39.61 -3.67
C GLN A 383 23.34 -38.95 -4.39
N ARG A 384 24.35 -39.73 -4.78
CA ARG A 384 25.45 -39.22 -5.62
C ARG A 384 24.95 -39.09 -7.07
N PRO A 385 25.04 -37.89 -7.69
CA PRO A 385 24.62 -37.70 -9.08
C PRO A 385 25.51 -38.48 -10.04
N GLU A 386 24.96 -38.90 -11.17
CA GLU A 386 25.65 -39.70 -12.20
C GLU A 386 26.32 -38.84 -13.30
N THR A 387 25.94 -37.57 -13.45
CA THR A 387 26.44 -36.63 -14.47
C THR A 387 27.18 -35.41 -13.89
N GLN A 388 27.96 -34.71 -14.75
CA GLN A 388 28.81 -33.56 -14.39
C GLN A 388 28.05 -32.28 -14.01
N ASP A 389 26.73 -32.19 -14.24
CA ASP A 389 25.87 -31.11 -13.75
C ASP A 389 25.51 -31.26 -12.27
N ALA A 390 26.52 -31.56 -11.45
CA ALA A 390 26.42 -31.50 -10.01
C ALA A 390 26.02 -30.08 -9.55
N GLY A 391 26.37 -29.02 -10.29
CA GLY A 391 26.14 -27.63 -9.94
C GLY A 391 24.65 -27.23 -9.83
N GLU A 392 23.82 -27.62 -10.80
CA GLU A 392 22.38 -27.28 -10.80
C GLU A 392 21.59 -28.11 -9.79
N ILE A 393 21.85 -29.41 -9.69
CA ILE A 393 21.21 -30.30 -8.71
C ILE A 393 21.54 -29.85 -7.27
N ILE A 394 22.77 -29.36 -7.03
CA ILE A 394 23.18 -28.80 -5.73
C ILE A 394 22.34 -27.57 -5.36
N LYS A 395 21.99 -26.69 -6.31
CA LYS A 395 21.11 -25.54 -6.04
C LYS A 395 19.69 -26.02 -5.70
N THR A 396 19.13 -26.95 -6.45
CA THR A 396 17.75 -27.42 -6.27
C THR A 396 17.54 -28.18 -4.95
N VAL A 397 18.49 -29.02 -4.53
CA VAL A 397 18.38 -29.76 -3.24
C VAL A 397 18.57 -28.86 -2.02
N LEU A 398 19.46 -27.85 -2.10
CA LEU A 398 19.65 -26.88 -1.00
C LEU A 398 18.47 -25.90 -0.90
N VAL A 399 18.00 -25.38 -2.03
CA VAL A 399 16.90 -24.39 -2.09
C VAL A 399 15.54 -25.03 -1.82
N GLY A 400 15.27 -26.23 -2.36
CA GLY A 400 14.04 -27.00 -2.08
C GLY A 400 13.97 -27.60 -0.67
N SER A 401 15.02 -27.43 0.14
CA SER A 401 15.10 -27.87 1.53
C SER A 401 14.96 -26.73 2.55
N ILE A 402 14.46 -25.55 2.16
CA ILE A 402 13.71 -24.76 3.14
C ILE A 402 12.55 -25.67 3.57
N PRO A 403 12.39 -26.00 4.87
CA PRO A 403 11.54 -27.11 5.23
C PRO A 403 10.10 -26.80 4.84
N ILE A 404 9.59 -27.50 3.82
CA ILE A 404 8.16 -27.61 3.47
C ILE A 404 7.33 -27.98 4.72
N ILE A 405 7.97 -28.57 5.72
CA ILE A 405 7.41 -28.88 7.05
C ILE A 405 7.18 -27.61 7.89
N LEU A 406 8.11 -26.65 7.86
CA LEU A 406 7.90 -25.35 8.49
C LEU A 406 6.70 -24.67 7.81
N THR A 407 6.64 -24.68 6.47
CA THR A 407 5.53 -24.15 5.67
C THR A 407 4.19 -24.87 5.91
N GLY A 408 4.20 -26.19 6.12
CA GLY A 408 2.98 -26.95 6.45
C GLY A 408 2.49 -26.70 7.89
N ILE A 409 3.40 -26.51 8.85
CA ILE A 409 3.05 -26.10 10.22
C ILE A 409 2.54 -24.64 10.22
N ILE A 410 3.13 -23.77 9.40
CA ILE A 410 2.69 -22.39 9.12
C ILE A 410 1.22 -22.40 8.64
N PHE A 411 0.84 -23.17 7.62
CA PHE A 411 -0.55 -23.21 7.14
C PHE A 411 -1.56 -23.78 8.15
N LYS A 412 -1.13 -24.68 9.04
CA LYS A 412 -2.01 -25.26 10.06
C LYS A 412 -2.32 -24.30 11.24
N TYR A 413 -1.46 -23.31 11.49
CA TYR A 413 -1.56 -22.39 12.64
C TYR A 413 -1.75 -20.90 12.26
N ILE A 414 -1.80 -20.58 10.96
CA ILE A 414 -2.05 -19.23 10.44
C ILE A 414 -3.49 -19.08 9.91
N ASN A 415 -4.17 -20.17 9.51
CA ASN A 415 -5.58 -20.16 9.14
C ASN A 415 -6.49 -20.54 10.31
#